data_AF-A0A4R7G1S6-F1
#
_entry.id   AF-A0A4R7G1S6-F1
#
_cell.length_a   1.000
_cell.length_b   1.000
_cell.length_c   1.000
_cell.angle_alpha   90.00
_cell.angle_beta   90.00
_cell.angle_gamma   90.00
#
_symmetry.space_group_name_H-M   'P 1'
#
loop_
_entity.id
_entity.type
_entity.pdbx_description
1 polymer ?
#
loop_
_entity_poly.entity_id
_entity_poly.type
_entity_poly.pdbx_seq_one_letter_code
_entity_poly.pdbx_strand_id
1 'polypeptide(L)'
;MHRLFLPTATLALVAATAPSVYAQTTTASLVVEFVAVLAPGANATAATPVPLGPLAVLLSVLAIALVLLLGKRKGAGHWLSLPVLAMLAVAGFSQADSTQAEAVQRTLDLQTSPAKISLDRDFSERVLVRNTTKQAVRLQGLSIQNGNASTRLFSTSDDSQVPACSNDLTLAAGQSCSIDVVVSDNFTRQTGEVMAVQLKDLHPTQPSVGYDQIYYHLARKQPNMARFAAGSTNFKDQTEATELKRAKDYCEDTGRGSASDYVVGQVSLINATGFKCTVANSDVSPDGLKTVVVGPNGQLYLTDGHHTFTTLWELADGGPDLTVYVRVAGNFSDTLDLSSFWQKMQANKFVWLFDKAGAAITPAQLPSTLGLSALADDPYRSLVYLTRDMGYSNAQVQEFAEFYWGLWLREAAAGQAAIDLSKYKLMDLNAAEVNVQNGVELAGAGSTDSYVAAVRDAAFKMRSAAPGTEIFPGLTNTAMGQLTPTTSALKTKDWNDTLEKEVWRSDAKKSGDYRNGGKAWYAVGWRTCQGAPAQQPACWNNYTQSPPWVAQ
;
A
#
# COMPACT_ATOMS: atom_id res chain seq x y z
N MET A 1 19.82 50.59 65.73
CA MET A 1 19.36 50.16 67.08
C MET A 1 18.04 49.42 66.93
N HIS A 2 17.87 48.38 67.73
CA HIS A 2 16.64 47.61 68.02
C HIS A 2 16.35 46.34 67.20
N ARG A 3 16.42 45.25 67.98
CA ARG A 3 15.94 43.88 67.78
C ARG A 3 14.41 43.84 67.83
N LEU A 4 13.78 42.88 67.16
CA LEU A 4 12.58 42.15 67.61
C LEU A 4 12.46 40.86 66.77
N PHE A 5 12.75 39.69 67.37
CA PHE A 5 11.81 38.70 67.95
C PHE A 5 11.11 37.81 66.91
N LEU A 6 11.57 36.55 66.81
CA LEU A 6 10.85 35.42 66.24
C LEU A 6 9.86 34.84 67.27
N PRO A 7 8.74 34.23 66.84
CA PRO A 7 8.10 33.16 67.56
C PRO A 7 8.45 31.79 66.96
N THR A 8 8.73 30.85 67.85
CA THR A 8 8.93 29.43 67.62
C THR A 8 7.62 28.72 67.26
N ALA A 9 7.58 28.01 66.14
CA ALA A 9 6.52 27.04 65.82
C ALA A 9 7.08 25.62 65.93
N THR A 10 6.45 24.83 66.81
CA THR A 10 6.77 23.44 67.12
C THR A 10 6.34 22.54 65.96
N LEU A 11 7.29 21.86 65.31
CA LEU A 11 7.02 20.86 64.27
C LEU A 11 6.91 19.48 64.94
N ALA A 12 5.70 18.91 64.95
CA ALA A 12 5.48 17.52 65.37
C ALA A 12 5.86 16.57 64.21
N LEU A 13 6.86 15.73 64.44
CA LEU A 13 7.32 14.72 63.49
C LEU A 13 6.41 13.49 63.59
N VAL A 14 5.53 13.28 62.61
CA VAL A 14 4.81 12.01 62.43
C VAL A 14 5.67 11.12 61.55
N ALA A 15 6.25 10.07 62.14
CA ALA A 15 6.96 9.03 61.41
C ALA A 15 5.94 8.12 60.70
N ALA A 16 5.70 8.40 59.41
CA ALA A 16 4.98 7.49 58.53
C ALA A 16 5.96 6.42 58.01
N THR A 17 5.93 5.22 58.60
CA THR A 17 6.57 4.04 58.02
C THR A 17 5.75 3.58 56.82
N ALA A 18 6.14 4.00 55.62
CA ALA A 18 5.62 3.42 54.39
C ALA A 18 6.16 1.99 54.23
N PRO A 19 5.31 0.96 54.00
CA PRO A 19 5.81 -0.33 53.59
C PRO A 19 6.34 -0.22 52.16
N SER A 20 7.65 -0.41 52.01
CA SER A 20 8.29 -0.63 50.72
C SER A 20 7.82 -1.97 50.15
N VAL A 21 6.74 -1.96 49.38
CA VAL A 21 6.38 -3.07 48.51
C VAL A 21 7.37 -3.05 47.34
N TYR A 22 8.45 -3.82 47.48
CA TYR A 22 9.25 -4.24 46.33
C TYR A 22 8.36 -5.12 45.45
N ALA A 23 7.66 -4.53 44.49
CA ALA A 23 7.12 -5.29 43.38
C ALA A 23 8.30 -5.89 42.62
N GLN A 24 8.55 -7.19 42.80
CA GLN A 24 9.46 -7.93 41.94
C GLN A 24 8.91 -7.79 40.51
N THR A 25 9.54 -6.95 39.70
CA THR A 25 9.27 -6.92 38.27
C THR A 25 9.69 -8.25 37.69
N THR A 26 8.74 -9.16 37.51
CA THR A 26 9.00 -10.45 36.87
C THR A 26 9.42 -10.19 35.42
N THR A 27 10.61 -10.66 35.05
CA THR A 27 11.15 -10.52 33.70
C THR A 27 10.24 -11.25 32.70
N ALA A 28 9.97 -10.63 31.55
CA ALA A 28 9.27 -11.30 30.45
C ALA A 28 10.10 -12.48 29.96
N SER A 29 9.46 -13.56 29.53
CA SER A 29 10.17 -14.74 29.00
C SER A 29 9.37 -15.38 27.88
N LEU A 30 10.04 -15.75 26.79
CA LEU A 30 9.48 -16.69 25.82
C LEU A 30 9.48 -18.07 26.47
N VAL A 31 8.33 -18.74 26.39
CA VAL A 31 8.09 -20.07 26.95
C VAL A 31 7.72 -21.00 25.82
N VAL A 32 8.47 -22.09 25.68
CA VAL A 32 8.23 -23.15 24.71
C VAL A 32 7.89 -24.44 25.45
N GLU A 33 6.65 -24.88 25.31
CA GLU A 33 6.17 -26.18 25.78
C GLU A 33 6.37 -27.22 24.69
N PHE A 34 6.90 -28.38 25.06
CA PHE A 34 7.12 -29.49 24.15
C PHE A 34 6.97 -30.84 24.84
N VAL A 35 6.74 -31.89 24.05
CA VAL A 35 6.70 -33.29 24.51
C VAL A 35 7.60 -34.14 23.65
N ALA A 36 8.21 -35.17 24.25
CA ALA A 36 8.95 -36.17 23.48
C ALA A 36 7.97 -36.95 22.58
N VAL A 37 8.34 -37.11 21.32
CA VAL A 37 7.65 -38.03 20.41
C VAL A 37 8.22 -39.41 20.69
N LEU A 38 7.50 -40.18 21.51
CA LEU A 38 7.79 -41.59 21.68
C LEU A 38 7.64 -42.25 20.31
N ALA A 39 8.73 -42.85 19.79
CA ALA A 39 8.63 -43.71 18.62
C ALA A 39 7.52 -44.74 18.88
N PRO A 40 6.59 -44.98 17.93
CA PRO A 40 5.63 -46.07 18.06
C PRO A 40 6.43 -47.32 18.44
N GLY A 41 6.04 -47.96 19.54
CA GLY A 41 6.78 -49.03 20.17
C GLY A 41 7.31 -50.00 19.12
N ALA A 42 8.63 -50.21 19.14
CA ALA A 42 9.24 -51.33 18.46
C ALA A 42 8.65 -52.61 19.05
N ASN A 43 7.53 -53.10 18.51
CA ASN A 43 7.32 -54.52 18.39
C ASN A 43 8.38 -55.02 17.41
N ALA A 44 9.59 -55.23 17.92
CA ALA A 44 10.66 -55.87 17.20
C ALA A 44 10.36 -57.37 17.12
N THR A 45 9.45 -57.77 16.24
CA THR A 45 9.73 -58.95 15.43
C THR A 45 10.96 -58.59 14.61
N ALA A 46 12.05 -59.31 14.86
CA ALA A 46 13.31 -59.14 14.16
C ALA A 46 13.08 -59.25 12.64
N ALA A 47 13.03 -58.10 11.95
CA ALA A 47 13.28 -58.07 10.53
C ALA A 47 14.78 -58.30 10.36
N THR A 48 15.11 -59.50 9.88
CA THR A 48 16.45 -59.86 9.45
C THR A 48 16.99 -58.83 8.44
N PRO A 49 18.28 -58.46 8.52
CA PRO A 49 18.87 -57.59 7.52
C PRO A 49 18.90 -58.34 6.19
N VAL A 50 18.17 -57.84 5.19
CA VAL A 50 18.37 -58.25 3.80
C VAL A 50 19.73 -57.67 3.37
N PRO A 51 20.69 -58.50 2.94
CA PRO A 51 21.99 -58.00 2.51
C PRO A 51 21.80 -57.17 1.23
N LEU A 52 22.30 -55.94 1.26
CA LEU A 52 22.45 -55.12 0.06
C LEU A 52 23.51 -55.79 -0.84
N GLY A 53 23.04 -56.53 -1.85
CA GLY A 53 23.85 -56.92 -2.99
C GLY A 53 24.35 -55.68 -3.77
N PRO A 54 25.44 -55.81 -4.54
CA PRO A 54 26.14 -54.68 -5.13
C PRO A 54 25.37 -54.13 -6.33
N LEU A 55 24.39 -53.26 -6.08
CA LEU A 55 23.66 -52.53 -7.11
C LEU A 55 23.21 -51.16 -6.57
N ALA A 56 24.17 -50.37 -6.09
CA ALA A 56 23.96 -48.97 -5.73
C ALA A 56 25.17 -48.09 -6.11
N VAL A 57 25.81 -48.37 -7.25
CA VAL A 57 26.89 -47.54 -7.84
C VAL A 57 26.61 -47.16 -9.30
N LEU A 58 25.36 -47.29 -9.78
CA LEU A 58 25.06 -47.14 -11.22
C LEU A 58 24.11 -46.00 -11.59
N LEU A 59 24.02 -44.93 -10.79
CA LEU A 59 23.24 -43.73 -11.14
C LEU A 59 24.02 -42.40 -11.17
N SER A 60 25.34 -42.41 -10.95
CA SER A 60 26.20 -41.23 -11.12
C SER A 60 27.02 -41.22 -12.41
N VAL A 61 26.84 -42.20 -13.31
CA VAL A 61 27.56 -42.27 -14.60
C VAL A 61 26.65 -41.98 -15.81
N LEU A 62 25.33 -41.93 -15.66
CA LEU A 62 24.42 -41.66 -16.80
C LEU A 62 24.17 -40.18 -17.12
N ALA A 63 24.75 -39.24 -16.36
CA ALA A 63 24.62 -37.80 -16.63
C ALA A 63 25.78 -37.21 -17.45
N ILE A 64 26.85 -37.98 -17.72
CA ILE A 64 28.02 -37.50 -18.49
C ILE A 64 28.07 -38.07 -19.91
N ALA A 65 27.30 -39.12 -20.22
CA ALA A 65 27.27 -39.74 -21.56
C ALA A 65 26.27 -39.10 -22.54
N LEU A 66 25.32 -38.27 -22.08
CA LEU A 66 24.32 -37.66 -22.96
C LEU A 66 24.75 -36.30 -23.56
N VAL A 67 25.80 -35.68 -23.03
CA VAL A 67 26.39 -34.44 -23.58
C VAL A 67 27.42 -34.73 -24.68
N LEU A 68 27.92 -35.96 -24.79
CA LEU A 68 28.94 -36.34 -25.77
C LEU A 68 28.38 -37.00 -27.06
N LEU A 69 27.06 -37.13 -27.20
CA LEU A 69 26.42 -37.74 -28.38
C LEU A 69 25.67 -36.77 -29.31
N LEU A 70 25.65 -35.46 -29.02
CA LEU A 70 25.10 -34.43 -29.92
C LEU A 70 26.17 -33.57 -30.62
N GLY A 71 27.46 -33.87 -30.41
CA GLY A 71 28.59 -33.08 -30.93
C GLY A 71 29.24 -33.56 -32.24
N LYS A 72 28.54 -34.29 -33.11
CA LYS A 72 29.10 -34.69 -34.42
C LYS A 72 28.16 -34.38 -35.60
N ARG A 73 28.13 -33.12 -36.03
CA ARG A 73 28.06 -32.76 -37.46
C ARG A 73 28.99 -31.57 -37.75
N LYS A 74 29.67 -31.69 -38.89
CA LYS A 74 30.85 -30.96 -39.37
C LYS A 74 30.54 -29.52 -39.80
N GLY A 75 31.51 -28.61 -39.64
CA GLY A 75 31.56 -27.32 -40.35
C GLY A 75 32.72 -26.44 -39.89
N ALA A 76 33.58 -26.00 -40.80
CA ALA A 76 34.92 -25.47 -40.57
C ALA A 76 34.99 -23.98 -40.17
N GLY A 77 36.07 -23.58 -39.47
CA GLY A 77 36.64 -22.22 -39.56
C GLY A 77 37.25 -21.63 -38.27
N HIS A 78 38.58 -21.79 -38.13
CA HIS A 78 39.56 -20.95 -37.38
C HIS A 78 39.34 -20.60 -35.89
N TRP A 79 40.13 -21.11 -34.94
CA TRP A 79 41.51 -20.72 -34.55
C TRP A 79 41.69 -19.22 -34.27
N LEU A 80 41.64 -18.79 -33.00
CA LEU A 80 42.85 -18.41 -32.22
C LEU A 80 42.51 -17.90 -30.79
N SER A 81 43.26 -18.47 -29.84
CA SER A 81 43.72 -17.91 -28.55
C SER A 81 42.73 -17.44 -27.48
N LEU A 82 42.50 -18.32 -26.49
CA LEU A 82 42.62 -17.99 -25.07
C LEU A 82 44.11 -17.65 -24.77
N PRO A 83 44.49 -16.83 -23.75
CA PRO A 83 44.01 -17.10 -22.39
C PRO A 83 43.98 -15.93 -21.34
N VAL A 84 43.35 -16.26 -20.20
CA VAL A 84 43.66 -15.80 -18.82
C VAL A 84 42.87 -14.64 -18.19
N LEU A 85 42.16 -15.04 -17.12
CA LEU A 85 41.80 -14.39 -15.85
C LEU A 85 40.74 -13.27 -15.78
N ALA A 86 39.79 -13.57 -14.89
CA ALA A 86 39.19 -12.68 -13.90
C ALA A 86 38.32 -11.53 -14.42
N MET A 87 37.00 -11.74 -14.39
CA MET A 87 36.05 -10.82 -13.77
C MET A 87 34.73 -11.56 -13.53
N LEU A 88 34.58 -12.11 -12.33
CA LEU A 88 33.27 -12.16 -11.69
C LEU A 88 32.92 -10.70 -11.37
N ALA A 89 32.03 -10.11 -12.16
CA ALA A 89 31.41 -8.82 -11.86
C ALA A 89 29.89 -9.02 -11.87
N VAL A 90 29.38 -9.38 -10.69
CA VAL A 90 28.17 -8.84 -10.07
C VAL A 90 27.04 -8.47 -11.04
N ALA A 91 26.25 -9.47 -11.44
CA ALA A 91 24.83 -9.24 -11.68
C ALA A 91 24.17 -9.20 -10.31
N GLY A 92 24.10 -8.00 -9.73
CA GLY A 92 23.37 -7.73 -8.50
C GLY A 92 21.89 -8.00 -8.72
N PHE A 93 21.44 -9.19 -8.34
CA PHE A 93 20.06 -9.37 -7.92
C PHE A 93 19.89 -8.51 -6.67
N SER A 94 19.23 -7.36 -6.83
CA SER A 94 18.73 -6.55 -5.74
C SER A 94 17.73 -7.40 -4.97
N GLN A 95 18.21 -8.09 -3.93
CA GLN A 95 17.36 -8.57 -2.85
C GLN A 95 16.67 -7.34 -2.25
N ALA A 96 15.40 -7.50 -1.90
CA ALA A 96 14.65 -6.47 -1.22
C ALA A 96 15.34 -6.16 0.11
N ASP A 97 15.98 -4.99 0.19
CA ASP A 97 16.40 -4.41 1.46
C ASP A 97 15.13 -4.03 2.23
N SER A 98 14.56 -5.02 2.90
CA SER A 98 13.80 -4.78 4.11
C SER A 98 14.81 -4.27 5.14
N THR A 99 14.56 -3.10 5.72
CA THR A 99 15.25 -2.61 6.91
C THR A 99 14.88 -3.48 8.11
N GLN A 100 15.26 -4.76 8.07
CA GLN A 100 15.39 -5.54 9.28
C GLN A 100 16.75 -5.14 9.84
N ALA A 101 16.75 -4.29 10.88
CA ALA A 101 17.88 -4.28 11.80
C ALA A 101 18.21 -5.74 12.10
N GLU A 102 19.48 -6.17 11.97
CA GLU A 102 19.91 -7.54 12.30
C GLU A 102 19.29 -7.92 13.65
N ALA A 103 18.22 -8.72 13.61
CA ALA A 103 17.51 -9.09 14.82
C ALA A 103 18.52 -9.86 15.67
N VAL A 104 18.77 -9.40 16.88
CA VAL A 104 19.68 -10.08 17.81
C VAL A 104 19.24 -11.54 17.89
N GLN A 105 20.07 -12.44 17.35
CA GLN A 105 19.72 -13.85 17.29
C GLN A 105 20.18 -14.53 18.57
N ARG A 106 19.23 -15.09 19.34
CA ARG A 106 19.51 -15.86 20.55
C ARG A 106 19.01 -17.29 20.40
N THR A 107 19.58 -18.21 21.17
CA THR A 107 19.20 -19.63 21.09
C THR A 107 18.53 -20.06 22.39
N LEU A 108 17.39 -20.75 22.26
CA LEU A 108 16.71 -21.45 23.35
C LEU A 108 16.85 -22.97 23.12
N ASP A 109 17.66 -23.61 23.96
CA ASP A 109 17.85 -25.05 23.91
C ASP A 109 16.71 -25.79 24.65
N LEU A 110 16.03 -26.68 23.95
CA LEU A 110 15.01 -27.56 24.52
C LEU A 110 15.69 -28.72 25.24
N GLN A 111 15.65 -28.70 26.57
CA GLN A 111 16.15 -29.79 27.45
C GLN A 111 15.04 -30.32 28.36
N THR A 112 14.33 -29.41 29.03
CA THR A 112 13.18 -29.71 29.90
C THR A 112 11.99 -28.83 29.51
N SER A 113 10.78 -29.37 29.54
CA SER A 113 9.55 -28.65 29.21
C SER A 113 8.89 -28.08 30.49
N PRO A 114 8.48 -26.80 30.51
CA PRO A 114 8.70 -25.79 29.47
C PRO A 114 10.15 -25.27 29.46
N ALA A 115 10.68 -24.99 28.27
CA ALA A 115 11.94 -24.26 28.10
C ALA A 115 11.67 -22.75 28.09
N LYS A 116 12.56 -21.94 28.67
CA LYS A 116 12.37 -20.49 28.81
C LYS A 116 13.65 -19.70 28.48
N ILE A 117 13.47 -18.56 27.83
CA ILE A 117 14.51 -17.53 27.67
C ILE A 117 13.95 -16.16 28.07
N SER A 118 14.71 -15.39 28.86
CA SER A 118 14.29 -14.05 29.29
C SER A 118 14.34 -13.07 28.13
N LEU A 119 13.28 -12.30 27.94
CA LEU A 119 13.13 -11.34 26.85
C LEU A 119 13.58 -9.95 27.28
N ASP A 120 14.15 -9.21 26.34
CA ASP A 120 14.20 -7.77 26.45
C ASP A 120 12.86 -7.18 25.98
N ARG A 121 12.39 -6.14 26.66
CA ARG A 121 11.10 -5.51 26.37
C ARG A 121 11.23 -4.30 25.45
N ASP A 122 12.45 -3.86 25.18
CA ASP A 122 12.72 -2.63 24.45
C ASP A 122 13.22 -2.89 23.03
N PHE A 123 13.58 -4.15 22.69
CA PHE A 123 13.99 -4.52 21.35
C PHE A 123 13.34 -5.82 20.85
N SER A 124 13.07 -5.85 19.55
CA SER A 124 12.69 -7.07 18.84
C SER A 124 13.90 -7.99 18.65
N GLU A 125 13.68 -9.28 18.71
CA GLU A 125 14.75 -10.29 18.61
C GLU A 125 14.27 -11.57 17.94
N ARG A 126 15.21 -12.32 17.37
CA ARG A 126 14.95 -13.64 16.79
C ARG A 126 15.46 -14.72 17.73
N VAL A 127 14.59 -15.65 18.11
CA VAL A 127 14.96 -16.81 18.93
C VAL A 127 14.99 -18.07 18.09
N LEU A 128 16.17 -18.68 18.00
CA LEU A 128 16.36 -20.03 17.47
C LEU A 128 16.03 -21.05 18.56
N VAL A 129 14.91 -21.75 18.42
CA VAL A 129 14.49 -22.81 19.34
C VAL A 129 15.09 -24.13 18.84
N ARG A 130 16.04 -24.67 19.59
CA ARG A 130 16.83 -25.85 19.19
C ARG A 130 16.48 -27.06 20.01
N ASN A 131 16.15 -28.17 19.37
CA ASN A 131 16.02 -29.46 20.04
C ASN A 131 17.40 -30.02 20.41
N THR A 132 17.81 -29.87 21.67
CA THR A 132 19.04 -30.50 22.21
C THR A 132 18.77 -31.80 22.94
N THR A 133 17.52 -32.26 22.98
CA THR A 133 17.19 -33.58 23.50
C THR A 133 17.70 -34.67 22.54
N LYS A 134 17.83 -35.89 23.05
CA LYS A 134 18.27 -37.05 22.26
C LYS A 134 17.14 -37.70 21.43
N GLN A 135 15.93 -37.14 21.46
CA GLN A 135 14.75 -37.69 20.82
C GLN A 135 14.05 -36.61 19.99
N ALA A 136 13.13 -37.00 19.11
CA ALA A 136 12.26 -36.02 18.47
C ALA A 136 11.32 -35.41 19.51
N VAL A 137 11.07 -34.09 19.40
CA VAL A 137 10.12 -33.38 20.25
C VAL A 137 9.07 -32.70 19.39
N ARG A 138 7.84 -32.66 19.90
CA ARG A 138 6.75 -31.89 19.29
C ARG A 138 6.45 -30.67 20.15
N LEU A 139 6.47 -29.49 19.55
CA LEU A 139 6.09 -28.24 20.21
C LEU A 139 4.59 -28.25 20.47
N GLN A 140 4.17 -27.92 21.69
CA GLN A 140 2.77 -27.87 22.12
C GLN A 140 2.28 -26.47 22.41
N GLY A 141 3.19 -25.56 22.78
CA GLY A 141 2.83 -24.19 23.12
C GLY A 141 3.99 -23.22 22.93
N LEU A 142 3.65 -22.06 22.38
CA LEU A 142 4.52 -20.91 22.21
C LEU A 142 3.84 -19.72 22.90
N SER A 143 4.45 -19.16 23.93
CA SER A 143 3.83 -18.05 24.68
C SER A 143 4.86 -17.10 25.28
N ILE A 144 4.41 -15.90 25.64
CA ILE A 144 5.20 -14.95 26.42
C ILE A 144 4.66 -14.92 27.84
N GLN A 145 5.47 -15.33 28.81
CA GLN A 145 5.16 -15.20 30.23
C GLN A 145 5.61 -13.83 30.73
N ASN A 146 4.77 -13.16 31.53
CA ASN A 146 5.02 -11.80 32.04
C ASN A 146 5.32 -10.79 30.92
N GLY A 147 4.73 -10.96 29.73
CA GLY A 147 4.81 -10.00 28.64
C GLY A 147 4.03 -8.71 28.94
N ASN A 148 4.25 -7.68 28.13
CA ASN A 148 3.41 -6.49 28.13
C ASN A 148 2.53 -6.47 26.86
N ALA A 149 1.62 -5.49 26.77
CA ALA A 149 0.71 -5.36 25.64
C ALA A 149 1.44 -4.97 24.32
N SER A 150 2.70 -4.56 24.38
CA SER A 150 3.56 -4.18 23.25
C SER A 150 4.50 -5.30 22.79
N THR A 151 4.40 -6.52 23.31
CA THR A 151 5.20 -7.67 22.84
C THR A 151 4.31 -8.74 22.21
N ARG A 152 4.69 -9.25 21.03
CA ARG A 152 4.00 -10.36 20.34
C ARG A 152 5.01 -11.38 19.82
N LEU A 153 4.55 -12.62 19.65
CA LEU A 153 5.31 -13.64 18.95
C LEU A 153 4.92 -13.63 17.47
N PHE A 154 5.90 -13.78 16.61
CA PHE A 154 5.69 -13.88 15.18
C PHE A 154 6.58 -14.96 14.56
N SER A 155 6.01 -15.77 13.68
CA SER A 155 6.69 -16.90 13.06
C SER A 155 7.00 -16.51 11.62
N THR A 156 8.21 -16.00 11.39
CA THR A 156 8.71 -15.68 10.05
C THR A 156 9.30 -16.92 9.40
N SER A 157 8.95 -17.16 8.14
CA SER A 157 9.49 -18.27 7.32
C SER A 157 10.48 -17.76 6.28
N ASP A 158 11.21 -16.69 6.58
CA ASP A 158 12.08 -16.00 5.60
C ASP A 158 13.40 -16.73 5.37
N ASP A 159 13.81 -17.66 6.26
CA ASP A 159 14.99 -18.48 6.07
C ASP A 159 14.62 -19.87 5.55
N SER A 160 15.01 -20.15 4.30
CA SER A 160 14.82 -21.47 3.66
C SER A 160 15.48 -22.64 4.39
N GLN A 161 16.39 -22.39 5.35
CA GLN A 161 17.12 -23.43 6.08
C GLN A 161 16.54 -23.75 7.47
N VAL A 162 15.79 -22.83 8.08
CA VAL A 162 15.22 -23.00 9.43
C VAL A 162 13.71 -22.80 9.37
N PRO A 163 12.90 -23.83 9.67
CA PRO A 163 11.44 -23.67 9.68
C PRO A 163 11.00 -22.69 10.76
N ALA A 164 9.90 -21.98 10.51
CA ALA A 164 9.26 -21.15 11.53
C ALA A 164 8.68 -22.04 12.64
N CYS A 165 8.83 -21.64 13.92
CA CYS A 165 8.23 -22.38 15.02
C CYS A 165 6.71 -22.29 14.96
N SER A 166 6.02 -23.42 15.11
CA SER A 166 4.57 -23.46 15.23
C SER A 166 4.16 -24.51 16.26
N ASN A 167 2.94 -24.40 16.76
CA ASN A 167 2.34 -25.50 17.50
C ASN A 167 2.30 -26.75 16.60
N ASP A 168 2.50 -27.93 17.21
CA ASP A 168 2.62 -29.23 16.56
C ASP A 168 3.84 -29.45 15.65
N LEU A 169 4.73 -28.46 15.50
CA LEU A 169 5.99 -28.67 14.79
C LEU A 169 6.82 -29.74 15.50
N THR A 170 7.26 -30.75 14.75
CA THR A 170 8.15 -31.80 15.25
C THR A 170 9.59 -31.49 14.86
N LEU A 171 10.47 -31.39 15.84
CA LEU A 171 11.90 -31.20 15.66
C LEU A 171 12.63 -32.49 16.00
N ALA A 172 13.38 -33.05 15.06
CA ALA A 172 14.32 -34.13 15.36
C ALA A 172 15.47 -33.63 16.25
N ALA A 173 16.21 -34.55 16.86
CA ALA A 173 17.38 -34.20 17.67
C ALA A 173 18.37 -33.36 16.85
N GLY A 174 18.77 -32.21 17.38
CA GLY A 174 19.68 -31.25 16.74
C GLY A 174 19.01 -30.26 15.78
N GLN A 175 17.75 -30.46 15.39
CA GLN A 175 17.01 -29.51 14.54
C GLN A 175 16.56 -28.28 15.34
N SER A 176 16.29 -27.20 14.62
CA SER A 176 15.83 -25.94 15.19
C SER A 176 14.66 -25.37 14.40
N CYS A 177 13.91 -24.46 15.04
CA CYS A 177 12.98 -23.56 14.38
C CYS A 177 13.25 -22.11 14.84
N SER A 178 12.76 -21.12 14.09
CA SER A 178 12.87 -19.70 14.46
C SER A 178 11.53 -19.11 14.89
N ILE A 179 11.56 -18.26 15.91
CA ILE A 179 10.43 -17.43 16.31
C ILE A 179 10.93 -16.03 16.62
N ASP A 180 10.24 -15.02 16.09
CA ASP A 180 10.53 -13.63 16.36
C ASP A 180 9.70 -13.16 17.57
N VAL A 181 10.36 -12.48 18.49
CA VAL A 181 9.73 -11.74 19.59
C VAL A 181 9.76 -10.29 19.16
N VAL A 182 8.60 -9.75 18.84
CA VAL A 182 8.48 -8.39 18.32
C VAL A 182 8.02 -7.46 19.44
N VAL A 183 8.68 -6.32 19.55
CA VAL A 183 8.24 -5.18 20.36
C VAL A 183 7.72 -4.08 19.45
N SER A 184 6.48 -3.63 19.66
CA SER A 184 5.91 -2.49 18.95
C SER A 184 4.78 -1.84 19.75
N ASP A 185 4.79 -0.51 19.84
CA ASP A 185 3.70 0.27 20.43
C ASP A 185 2.39 0.13 19.63
N ASN A 186 2.50 -0.18 18.34
CA ASN A 186 1.32 -0.34 17.48
C ASN A 186 0.44 -1.52 17.89
N PHE A 187 0.97 -2.51 18.62
CA PHE A 187 0.20 -3.67 19.07
C PHE A 187 -0.91 -3.33 20.06
N THR A 188 -0.82 -2.17 20.72
CA THR A 188 -1.84 -1.71 21.67
C THR A 188 -2.92 -0.86 21.02
N ARG A 189 -2.79 -0.54 19.73
CA ARG A 189 -3.72 0.35 19.03
C ARG A 189 -5.10 -0.28 18.90
N GLN A 190 -6.12 0.56 19.06
CA GLN A 190 -7.51 0.13 19.03
C GLN A 190 -8.18 0.54 17.71
N THR A 191 -9.16 -0.24 17.25
CA THR A 191 -10.00 0.16 16.12
C THR A 191 -10.65 1.51 16.39
N GLY A 192 -10.60 2.41 15.42
CA GLY A 192 -11.09 3.78 15.52
C GLY A 192 -10.07 4.79 16.03
N GLU A 193 -8.93 4.34 16.55
CA GLU A 193 -7.87 5.23 17.04
C GLU A 193 -7.22 6.00 15.89
N VAL A 194 -6.92 7.28 16.14
CA VAL A 194 -6.20 8.17 15.22
C VAL A 194 -4.72 8.14 15.53
N MET A 195 -3.90 8.04 14.48
CA MET A 195 -2.44 8.00 14.59
C MET A 195 -1.81 9.00 13.63
N ALA A 196 -0.84 9.77 14.13
CA ALA A 196 0.09 10.50 13.27
C ALA A 196 1.21 9.54 12.83
N VAL A 197 1.49 9.50 11.53
CA VAL A 197 2.45 8.58 10.90
C VAL A 197 3.20 9.32 9.80
N GLN A 198 4.41 8.89 9.47
CA GLN A 198 5.05 9.33 8.22
C GLN A 198 4.59 8.45 7.07
N LEU A 199 4.54 8.99 5.85
CA LEU A 199 4.12 8.23 4.68
C LEU A 199 4.97 6.96 4.46
N LYS A 200 6.29 7.02 4.74
CA LYS A 200 7.20 5.87 4.62
C LYS A 200 6.90 4.72 5.59
N ASP A 201 6.16 4.99 6.66
CA ASP A 201 5.82 3.97 7.66
C ASP A 201 4.64 3.09 7.20
N LEU A 202 4.02 3.43 6.06
CA LEU A 202 2.83 2.78 5.52
C LEU A 202 3.18 1.75 4.46
N HIS A 203 2.77 0.50 4.68
CA HIS A 203 2.89 -0.59 3.72
C HIS A 203 1.64 -0.63 2.82
N PRO A 204 1.75 -0.49 1.49
CA PRO A 204 0.62 -0.60 0.58
C PRO A 204 -0.05 -1.99 0.63
N THR A 205 -1.37 -2.02 0.47
CA THR A 205 -2.17 -3.25 0.31
C THR A 205 -2.76 -3.41 -1.10
N GLN A 206 -2.22 -2.68 -2.08
CA GLN A 206 -2.54 -2.85 -3.50
C GLN A 206 -1.26 -2.70 -4.35
N PRO A 207 -1.11 -3.41 -5.48
CA PRO A 207 0.08 -3.35 -6.33
C PRO A 207 0.07 -2.18 -7.32
N SER A 208 -1.08 -1.57 -7.58
CA SER A 208 -1.24 -0.57 -8.63
C SER A 208 -2.11 0.60 -8.18
N VAL A 209 -2.04 1.70 -8.90
CA VAL A 209 -2.90 2.89 -8.78
C VAL A 209 -3.23 3.37 -10.20
N GLY A 210 -4.30 4.15 -10.34
CA GLY A 210 -4.58 4.87 -11.58
C GLY A 210 -3.72 6.14 -11.64
N TYR A 211 -2.69 6.17 -12.48
CA TYR A 211 -1.76 7.29 -12.51
C TYR A 211 -2.46 8.60 -12.88
N ASP A 212 -3.49 8.57 -13.74
CA ASP A 212 -4.17 9.79 -14.18
C ASP A 212 -4.89 10.51 -13.06
N GLN A 213 -5.37 9.78 -12.05
CA GLN A 213 -5.91 10.39 -10.85
C GLN A 213 -4.81 11.12 -10.06
N ILE A 214 -3.66 10.48 -9.87
CA ILE A 214 -2.52 11.08 -9.16
C ILE A 214 -2.00 12.29 -9.93
N TYR A 215 -1.78 12.15 -11.23
CA TYR A 215 -1.31 13.19 -12.13
C TYR A 215 -2.25 14.39 -12.18
N TYR A 216 -3.56 14.16 -12.22
CA TYR A 216 -4.54 15.23 -12.05
C TYR A 216 -4.31 16.01 -10.75
N HIS A 217 -4.22 15.31 -9.62
CA HIS A 217 -4.06 15.97 -8.33
C HIS A 217 -2.74 16.71 -8.23
N LEU A 218 -1.65 16.10 -8.69
CA LEU A 218 -0.35 16.73 -8.63
C LEU A 218 -0.25 17.95 -9.56
N ALA A 219 -0.76 17.86 -10.79
CA ALA A 219 -0.76 18.96 -11.75
C ALA A 219 -1.61 20.14 -11.25
N ARG A 220 -2.80 19.84 -10.72
CA ARG A 220 -3.72 20.84 -10.16
C ARG A 220 -3.12 21.55 -8.94
N LYS A 221 -2.25 20.89 -8.18
CA LYS A 221 -1.66 21.42 -6.94
C LYS A 221 -0.38 22.25 -7.14
N GLN A 222 0.04 22.53 -8.39
CA GLN A 222 1.30 23.20 -8.72
C GLN A 222 1.09 24.45 -9.59
N PRO A 223 1.15 25.67 -9.01
CA PRO A 223 0.97 26.92 -9.76
C PRO A 223 2.14 27.21 -10.72
N ASN A 224 1.83 27.84 -11.85
CA ASN A 224 2.82 28.62 -12.61
C ASN A 224 2.75 30.08 -12.15
N MET A 225 3.61 30.45 -11.19
CA MET A 225 3.61 31.78 -10.56
C MET A 225 3.94 32.93 -11.52
N ALA A 226 4.51 32.63 -12.70
CA ALA A 226 4.87 33.62 -13.70
C ALA A 226 3.80 33.79 -14.80
N ARG A 227 2.73 32.99 -14.80
CA ARG A 227 1.72 32.99 -15.88
C ARG A 227 0.91 34.28 -15.94
N PHE A 228 0.58 34.84 -14.78
CA PHE A 228 -0.24 36.04 -14.67
C PHE A 228 0.48 37.10 -13.82
N ALA A 229 0.20 38.37 -14.11
CA ALA A 229 0.76 39.47 -13.34
C ALA A 229 0.33 39.36 -11.86
N ALA A 230 1.29 39.48 -10.94
CA ALA A 230 1.04 39.44 -9.51
C ALA A 230 -0.04 40.48 -9.12
N GLY A 231 -1.01 40.05 -8.31
CA GLY A 231 -2.14 40.88 -7.88
C GLY A 231 -3.31 40.98 -8.88
N SER A 232 -3.20 40.43 -10.10
CA SER A 232 -4.33 40.33 -11.02
C SER A 232 -5.38 39.30 -10.55
N THR A 233 -6.62 39.42 -11.04
CA THR A 233 -7.68 38.43 -10.77
C THR A 233 -7.26 37.02 -11.20
N ASN A 234 -6.66 36.86 -12.39
CA ASN A 234 -6.21 35.56 -12.87
C ASN A 234 -5.08 34.97 -12.01
N PHE A 235 -4.17 35.80 -11.51
CA PHE A 235 -3.12 35.35 -10.57
C PHE A 235 -3.75 34.86 -9.25
N LYS A 236 -4.72 35.61 -8.71
CA LYS A 236 -5.46 35.21 -7.51
C LYS A 236 -6.21 33.89 -7.73
N ASP A 237 -7.02 33.80 -8.79
CA ASP A 237 -7.85 32.63 -9.07
C ASP A 237 -6.97 31.37 -9.27
N GLN A 238 -5.85 31.49 -9.99
CA GLN A 238 -4.92 30.39 -10.19
C GLN A 238 -4.27 29.96 -8.86
N THR A 239 -3.71 30.89 -8.09
CA THR A 239 -3.02 30.55 -6.83
C THR A 239 -3.98 29.98 -5.80
N GLU A 240 -5.22 30.47 -5.73
CA GLU A 240 -6.27 29.91 -4.88
C GLU A 240 -6.69 28.49 -5.31
N ALA A 241 -6.80 28.25 -6.62
CA ALA A 241 -7.21 26.96 -7.17
C ALA A 241 -6.09 25.90 -7.22
N THR A 242 -4.84 26.31 -6.96
CA THR A 242 -3.64 25.45 -7.04
C THR A 242 -2.88 25.37 -5.71
N GLU A 243 -2.14 26.41 -5.33
CA GLU A 243 -1.30 26.44 -4.12
C GLU A 243 -2.14 26.39 -2.83
N LEU A 244 -3.16 27.25 -2.71
CA LEU A 244 -4.08 27.19 -1.58
C LEU A 244 -4.87 25.88 -1.58
N LYS A 245 -5.28 25.40 -2.76
CA LYS A 245 -5.97 24.10 -2.87
C LYS A 245 -5.08 22.95 -2.39
N ARG A 246 -3.77 22.97 -2.66
CA ARG A 246 -2.79 22.01 -2.12
C ARG A 246 -2.78 22.02 -0.58
N ALA A 247 -2.71 23.19 0.04
CA ALA A 247 -2.75 23.32 1.50
C ALA A 247 -4.11 22.86 2.08
N LYS A 248 -5.23 23.26 1.45
CA LYS A 248 -6.58 22.85 1.85
C LYS A 248 -6.75 21.34 1.79
N ASP A 249 -6.35 20.72 0.69
CA ASP A 249 -6.43 19.27 0.50
C ASP A 249 -5.57 18.55 1.53
N TYR A 250 -4.35 19.02 1.80
CA TYR A 250 -3.52 18.41 2.83
C TYR A 250 -4.16 18.50 4.22
N CYS A 251 -4.74 19.65 4.60
CA CYS A 251 -5.47 19.76 5.86
C CYS A 251 -6.69 18.82 5.89
N GLU A 252 -7.44 18.71 4.81
CA GLU A 252 -8.64 17.86 4.70
C GLU A 252 -8.26 16.36 4.76
N ASP A 253 -7.29 15.95 3.93
CA ASP A 253 -6.75 14.59 3.85
C ASP A 253 -6.12 14.13 5.18
N THR A 254 -5.76 15.07 6.06
CA THR A 254 -5.21 14.80 7.40
C THR A 254 -6.23 15.02 8.53
N GLY A 255 -7.51 15.21 8.22
CA GLY A 255 -8.57 15.43 9.21
C GLY A 255 -8.42 16.73 10.02
N ARG A 256 -7.59 17.66 9.54
CA ARG A 256 -7.29 18.95 10.17
C ARG A 256 -8.13 20.10 9.59
N GLY A 257 -9.22 19.78 8.89
CA GLY A 257 -10.16 20.76 8.33
C GLY A 257 -9.63 21.43 7.06
N SER A 258 -9.73 22.75 6.95
CA SER A 258 -9.25 23.51 5.78
C SER A 258 -7.97 24.28 6.09
N ALA A 259 -7.42 24.98 5.10
CA ALA A 259 -6.29 25.89 5.28
C ALA A 259 -6.77 27.34 5.54
N SER A 260 -6.18 27.98 6.54
CA SER A 260 -6.28 29.40 6.88
C SER A 260 -4.89 30.05 6.89
N ASP A 261 -4.82 31.37 7.11
CA ASP A 261 -3.57 32.15 7.18
C ASP A 261 -2.63 31.92 5.98
N TYR A 262 -3.24 31.75 4.79
CA TYR A 262 -2.52 31.43 3.57
C TYR A 262 -1.63 32.60 3.11
N VAL A 263 -0.37 32.28 2.86
CA VAL A 263 0.62 33.21 2.30
C VAL A 263 1.07 32.69 0.94
N VAL A 264 0.70 33.42 -0.10
CA VAL A 264 1.00 33.09 -1.50
C VAL A 264 2.51 32.91 -1.71
N GLY A 265 2.91 31.84 -2.38
CA GLY A 265 4.28 31.49 -2.70
C GLY A 265 5.10 30.94 -1.52
N GLN A 266 4.49 30.70 -0.36
CA GLN A 266 5.19 30.23 0.85
C GLN A 266 4.68 28.89 1.37
N VAL A 267 3.74 28.24 0.68
CA VAL A 267 3.19 26.95 1.13
C VAL A 267 4.25 25.87 1.03
N SER A 268 4.53 25.24 2.18
CA SER A 268 5.34 24.02 2.27
C SER A 268 4.65 23.03 3.22
N LEU A 269 4.21 21.88 2.68
CA LEU A 269 3.52 20.87 3.49
C LEU A 269 4.44 20.23 4.54
N ILE A 270 5.64 19.82 4.12
CA ILE A 270 6.62 19.16 5.00
C ILE A 270 7.12 20.07 6.13
N ASN A 271 7.28 21.37 5.87
CA ASN A 271 7.70 22.34 6.88
C ASN A 271 6.53 22.95 7.66
N ALA A 272 5.28 22.67 7.27
CA ALA A 272 4.07 23.28 7.81
C ALA A 272 4.10 24.82 7.83
N THR A 273 4.60 25.44 6.76
CA THR A 273 4.70 26.90 6.60
C THR A 273 3.81 27.44 5.49
N GLY A 274 3.46 28.73 5.57
CA GLY A 274 2.65 29.43 4.55
C GLY A 274 1.14 29.18 4.64
N PHE A 275 0.69 28.42 5.65
CA PHE A 275 -0.71 28.19 5.99
C PHE A 275 -0.83 27.67 7.42
N LYS A 276 -2.06 27.61 7.94
CA LYS A 276 -2.44 26.81 9.12
C LYS A 276 -3.62 25.93 8.78
N CYS A 277 -3.72 24.76 9.40
CA CYS A 277 -4.96 24.00 9.36
C CYS A 277 -5.95 24.52 10.40
N THR A 278 -7.24 24.52 10.08
CA THR A 278 -8.29 25.07 10.95
C THR A 278 -8.59 24.22 12.18
N VAL A 279 -8.19 22.95 12.17
CA VAL A 279 -8.32 22.02 13.30
C VAL A 279 -6.92 21.67 13.81
N ALA A 280 -6.74 21.73 15.13
CA ALA A 280 -5.47 21.40 15.76
C ALA A 280 -5.18 19.89 15.70
N ASN A 281 -3.91 19.52 15.78
CA ASN A 281 -3.48 18.12 15.76
C ASN A 281 -4.14 17.27 16.87
N SER A 282 -4.47 17.87 18.03
CA SER A 282 -5.15 17.20 19.15
C SER A 282 -6.63 16.90 18.90
N ASP A 283 -7.23 17.59 17.93
CA ASP A 283 -8.68 17.63 17.71
C ASP A 283 -9.07 16.92 16.39
N VAL A 284 -8.11 16.22 15.78
CA VAL A 284 -8.33 15.45 14.55
C VAL A 284 -9.38 14.37 14.81
N SER A 285 -10.50 14.47 14.11
CA SER A 285 -11.56 13.47 14.16
C SER A 285 -11.12 12.21 13.40
N PRO A 286 -11.47 11.00 13.88
CA PRO A 286 -11.32 9.79 13.10
C PRO A 286 -12.11 9.81 11.78
N ASP A 287 -13.21 10.58 11.70
CA ASP A 287 -14.09 10.57 10.54
C ASP A 287 -13.40 11.10 9.27
N GLY A 288 -13.58 10.39 8.16
CA GLY A 288 -12.99 10.77 6.87
C GLY A 288 -11.50 10.48 6.71
N LEU A 289 -10.79 10.09 7.78
CA LEU A 289 -9.39 9.68 7.68
C LEU A 289 -9.22 8.39 6.88
N LYS A 290 -8.08 8.33 6.19
CA LYS A 290 -7.54 7.14 5.55
C LYS A 290 -7.23 6.07 6.59
N THR A 291 -7.36 4.82 6.18
CA THR A 291 -7.38 3.70 7.14
C THR A 291 -6.14 2.82 7.03
N VAL A 292 -5.74 2.28 8.18
CA VAL A 292 -4.67 1.28 8.28
C VAL A 292 -5.13 0.08 9.10
N VAL A 293 -4.53 -1.07 8.83
CA VAL A 293 -4.57 -2.24 9.72
C VAL A 293 -3.20 -2.40 10.38
N VAL A 294 -3.17 -2.59 11.69
CA VAL A 294 -1.95 -3.02 12.37
C VAL A 294 -1.75 -4.51 12.10
N GLY A 295 -0.69 -4.87 11.39
CA GLY A 295 -0.36 -6.25 11.10
C GLY A 295 0.76 -6.80 11.97
N PRO A 296 1.30 -7.97 11.59
CA PRO A 296 2.50 -8.52 12.18
C PRO A 296 3.66 -7.53 12.22
N ASN A 297 4.58 -7.75 13.15
CA ASN A 297 5.73 -6.87 13.40
C ASN A 297 5.38 -5.41 13.79
N GLY A 298 4.09 -5.10 13.98
CA GLY A 298 3.61 -3.75 14.27
C GLY A 298 3.53 -2.88 13.02
N GLN A 299 3.69 -3.47 11.83
CA GLN A 299 3.62 -2.77 10.56
C GLN A 299 2.21 -2.22 10.31
N LEU A 300 2.13 -1.00 9.81
CA LEU A 300 0.87 -0.38 9.40
C LEU A 300 0.63 -0.68 7.92
N TYR A 301 -0.47 -1.37 7.62
CA TYR A 301 -0.89 -1.72 6.27
C TYR A 301 -1.99 -0.76 5.82
N LEU A 302 -1.73 0.05 4.81
CA LEU A 302 -2.65 1.07 4.30
C LEU A 302 -3.82 0.42 3.56
N THR A 303 -5.04 0.56 4.07
CA THR A 303 -6.26 -0.06 3.51
C THR A 303 -7.10 0.89 2.66
N ASP A 304 -7.01 2.20 2.91
CA ASP A 304 -7.54 3.27 2.05
C ASP A 304 -6.49 4.38 1.96
N GLY A 305 -6.45 5.12 0.86
CA GLY A 305 -5.67 6.35 0.72
C GLY A 305 -4.50 6.26 -0.23
N HIS A 306 -4.29 5.15 -0.95
CA HIS A 306 -3.10 4.96 -1.80
C HIS A 306 -2.94 6.07 -2.83
N HIS A 307 -4.01 6.53 -3.49
CA HIS A 307 -3.93 7.67 -4.41
C HIS A 307 -3.65 9.00 -3.70
N THR A 308 -4.31 9.27 -2.57
CA THR A 308 -4.12 10.49 -1.78
C THR A 308 -2.68 10.59 -1.26
N PHE A 309 -2.22 9.53 -0.60
CA PHE A 309 -0.90 9.46 0.01
C PHE A 309 0.22 9.33 -1.01
N THR A 310 0.00 8.65 -2.15
CA THR A 310 0.95 8.70 -3.27
C THR A 310 1.02 10.10 -3.87
N THR A 311 -0.11 10.82 -3.98
CA THR A 311 -0.07 12.24 -4.39
C THR A 311 0.78 13.06 -3.42
N LEU A 312 0.59 12.90 -2.11
CA LEU A 312 1.40 13.60 -1.12
C LEU A 312 2.89 13.18 -1.14
N TRP A 313 3.16 11.91 -1.42
CA TRP A 313 4.51 11.37 -1.60
C TRP A 313 5.26 12.04 -2.77
N GLU A 314 4.56 12.26 -3.89
CA GLU A 314 5.15 12.76 -5.14
C GLU A 314 5.23 14.30 -5.22
N LEU A 315 4.62 15.04 -4.28
CA LEU A 315 4.74 16.50 -4.23
C LEU A 315 6.17 16.94 -3.88
N ALA A 316 6.64 18.01 -4.51
CA ALA A 316 7.97 18.57 -4.26
C ALA A 316 8.20 18.99 -2.79
N ASP A 317 7.14 19.42 -2.12
CA ASP A 317 7.11 19.81 -0.71
C ASP A 317 6.42 18.76 0.18
N GLY A 318 6.25 17.54 -0.33
CA GLY A 318 5.78 16.36 0.39
C GLY A 318 6.91 15.37 0.64
N GLY A 319 6.69 14.10 0.27
CA GLY A 319 7.71 13.05 0.34
C GLY A 319 7.51 12.02 1.47
N PRO A 320 8.42 11.02 1.56
CA PRO A 320 8.30 9.89 2.50
C PRO A 320 8.20 10.30 3.97
N ASP A 321 8.82 11.42 4.35
CA ASP A 321 8.84 11.93 5.72
C ASP A 321 7.61 12.81 6.05
N LEU A 322 6.70 13.03 5.11
CA LEU A 322 5.51 13.85 5.35
C LEU A 322 4.59 13.17 6.37
N THR A 323 4.29 13.89 7.45
CA THR A 323 3.34 13.43 8.45
C THR A 323 1.90 13.50 7.93
N VAL A 324 1.19 12.38 8.05
CA VAL A 324 -0.25 12.27 7.80
C VAL A 324 -0.94 11.67 9.01
N TYR A 325 -2.28 11.67 8.98
CA TYR A 325 -3.11 11.08 10.02
C TYR A 325 -3.92 9.94 9.43
N VAL A 326 -3.95 8.82 10.13
CA VAL A 326 -4.68 7.63 9.75
C VAL A 326 -5.56 7.15 10.90
N ARG A 327 -6.61 6.41 10.57
CA ARG A 327 -7.45 5.72 11.54
C ARG A 327 -7.20 4.21 11.47
N VAL A 328 -7.10 3.57 12.62
CA VAL A 328 -6.98 2.10 12.68
C VAL A 328 -8.33 1.47 12.33
N ALA A 329 -8.41 0.75 11.21
CA ALA A 329 -9.59 -0.03 10.82
C ALA A 329 -9.64 -1.39 11.53
N GLY A 330 -8.48 -1.94 11.88
CA GLY A 330 -8.37 -3.19 12.61
C GLY A 330 -6.97 -3.42 13.15
N ASN A 331 -6.86 -4.20 14.22
CA ASN A 331 -5.59 -4.66 14.76
C ASN A 331 -5.52 -6.18 14.63
N PHE A 332 -4.71 -6.65 13.69
CA PHE A 332 -4.47 -8.07 13.36
C PHE A 332 -3.06 -8.51 13.75
N SER A 333 -2.39 -7.75 14.61
CA SER A 333 -1.05 -8.05 15.10
C SER A 333 -0.95 -9.31 15.97
N ASP A 334 -2.09 -9.87 16.36
CA ASP A 334 -2.21 -11.14 17.09
C ASP A 334 -2.03 -12.37 16.21
N THR A 335 -1.91 -12.20 14.89
CA THR A 335 -1.67 -13.29 13.94
C THR A 335 -0.23 -13.80 14.04
N LEU A 336 -0.09 -15.12 14.20
CA LEU A 336 1.20 -15.76 14.46
C LEU A 336 2.08 -15.86 13.19
N ASP A 337 1.49 -15.80 11.99
CA ASP A 337 2.17 -15.96 10.72
C ASP A 337 1.54 -15.09 9.60
N LEU A 338 2.31 -14.82 8.54
CA LEU A 338 1.86 -13.98 7.42
C LEU A 338 0.67 -14.59 6.65
N SER A 339 0.58 -15.91 6.53
CA SER A 339 -0.51 -16.55 5.77
C SER A 339 -1.85 -16.28 6.47
N SER A 340 -1.91 -16.51 7.78
CA SER A 340 -3.07 -16.21 8.62
C SER A 340 -3.42 -14.72 8.58
N PHE A 341 -2.42 -13.84 8.64
CA PHE A 341 -2.61 -12.39 8.49
C PHE A 341 -3.28 -12.03 7.15
N TRP A 342 -2.73 -12.50 6.04
CA TRP A 342 -3.24 -12.18 4.70
C TRP A 342 -4.62 -12.80 4.42
N GLN A 343 -4.92 -13.97 5.00
CA GLN A 343 -6.29 -14.52 4.97
C GLN A 343 -7.26 -13.60 5.71
N LYS A 344 -6.88 -13.07 6.88
CA LYS A 344 -7.69 -12.10 7.65
C LYS A 344 -7.86 -10.79 6.87
N MET A 345 -6.82 -10.28 6.24
CA MET A 345 -6.88 -9.08 5.37
C MET A 345 -7.87 -9.27 4.20
N GLN A 346 -7.82 -10.42 3.51
CA GLN A 346 -8.73 -10.74 2.41
C GLN A 346 -10.18 -10.91 2.88
N ALA A 347 -10.40 -11.63 3.99
CA ALA A 347 -11.73 -11.85 4.55
C ALA A 347 -12.42 -10.54 4.97
N ASN A 348 -11.63 -9.54 5.39
CA ASN A 348 -12.11 -8.20 5.74
C ASN A 348 -12.08 -7.20 4.58
N LYS A 349 -11.72 -7.63 3.36
CA LYS A 349 -11.62 -6.78 2.16
C LYS A 349 -10.66 -5.59 2.33
N PHE A 350 -9.55 -5.80 3.03
CA PHE A 350 -8.53 -4.79 3.32
C PHE A 350 -7.31 -4.84 2.38
N VAL A 351 -7.34 -5.70 1.36
CA VAL A 351 -6.25 -5.88 0.42
C VAL A 351 -6.79 -6.12 -1.00
N TRP A 352 -6.09 -5.57 -1.99
CA TRP A 352 -6.33 -5.79 -3.40
C TRP A 352 -5.19 -6.60 -4.00
N LEU A 353 -5.49 -7.84 -4.41
CA LEU A 353 -4.50 -8.81 -4.91
C LEU A 353 -4.65 -9.08 -6.41
N PHE A 354 -4.87 -8.03 -7.20
CA PHE A 354 -4.81 -8.10 -8.65
C PHE A 354 -3.86 -7.04 -9.19
N ASP A 355 -2.99 -7.43 -10.12
CA ASP A 355 -2.05 -6.51 -10.76
C ASP A 355 -2.72 -5.53 -11.73
N LYS A 356 -1.93 -4.66 -12.36
CA LYS A 356 -2.44 -3.69 -13.35
C LYS A 356 -3.11 -4.34 -14.57
N ALA A 357 -2.78 -5.59 -14.90
CA ALA A 357 -3.42 -6.34 -15.98
C ALA A 357 -4.72 -7.01 -15.54
N GLY A 358 -4.96 -7.09 -14.22
CA GLY A 358 -6.12 -7.74 -13.62
C GLY A 358 -5.85 -9.20 -13.28
N ALA A 359 -4.59 -9.64 -13.33
CA ALA A 359 -4.20 -10.99 -12.94
C ALA A 359 -4.05 -11.08 -11.42
N ALA A 360 -4.49 -12.19 -10.84
CA ALA A 360 -4.33 -12.44 -9.40
C ALA A 360 -2.84 -12.52 -9.03
N ILE A 361 -2.49 -11.92 -7.89
CA ILE A 361 -1.14 -11.94 -7.31
C ILE A 361 -1.16 -12.51 -5.90
N THR A 362 0.02 -12.87 -5.41
CA THR A 362 0.25 -13.21 -4.01
C THR A 362 0.57 -11.94 -3.20
N PRO A 363 0.31 -11.92 -1.88
CA PRO A 363 0.67 -10.79 -1.04
C PRO A 363 2.17 -10.44 -1.04
N ALA A 364 3.05 -11.42 -1.28
CA ALA A 364 4.49 -11.20 -1.39
C ALA A 364 4.90 -10.34 -2.60
N GLN A 365 4.00 -10.15 -3.57
CA GLN A 365 4.21 -9.28 -4.74
C GLN A 365 3.71 -7.86 -4.52
N LEU A 366 3.12 -7.55 -3.36
CA LEU A 366 2.74 -6.19 -3.01
C LEU A 366 4.01 -5.34 -2.81
N PRO A 367 4.00 -4.06 -3.25
CA PRO A 367 5.11 -3.16 -3.00
C PRO A 367 5.27 -2.90 -1.51
N SER A 368 6.51 -2.68 -1.07
CA SER A 368 6.85 -2.38 0.32
C SER A 368 6.72 -0.89 0.67
N THR A 369 6.59 -0.02 -0.33
CA THR A 369 6.53 1.43 -0.17
C THR A 369 5.48 2.05 -1.08
N LEU A 370 4.95 3.21 -0.69
CA LEU A 370 4.14 4.07 -1.55
C LEU A 370 5.02 4.73 -2.64
N GLY A 371 4.38 5.49 -3.52
CA GLY A 371 5.08 6.21 -4.60
C GLY A 371 4.88 5.55 -5.97
N LEU A 372 5.01 6.36 -7.02
CA LEU A 372 4.89 5.92 -8.40
C LEU A 372 6.05 5.02 -8.83
N SER A 373 7.19 5.09 -8.14
CA SER A 373 8.31 4.16 -8.37
C SER A 373 8.00 2.73 -7.93
N ALA A 374 7.05 2.53 -7.02
CA ALA A 374 6.71 1.24 -6.44
C ALA A 374 5.34 0.71 -6.92
N LEU A 375 4.35 1.59 -7.06
CA LEU A 375 2.99 1.24 -7.50
C LEU A 375 2.86 1.31 -9.02
N ALA A 376 2.33 0.25 -9.62
CA ALA A 376 2.14 0.18 -11.07
C ALA A 376 0.96 1.04 -11.57
N ASP A 377 1.01 1.50 -12.82
CA ASP A 377 -0.10 2.21 -13.49
C ASP A 377 -1.18 1.22 -13.98
N ASP A 378 -2.39 1.32 -13.42
CA ASP A 378 -3.59 0.63 -13.90
C ASP A 378 -4.49 1.63 -14.69
N PRO A 379 -4.54 1.52 -16.04
CA PRO A 379 -5.29 2.46 -16.87
C PRO A 379 -6.81 2.32 -16.71
N TYR A 380 -7.34 1.18 -16.30
CA TYR A 380 -8.77 1.04 -16.00
C TYR A 380 -9.11 1.68 -14.65
N ARG A 381 -8.19 1.63 -13.67
CA ARG A 381 -8.37 2.37 -12.41
C ARG A 381 -8.39 3.88 -12.65
N SER A 382 -7.58 4.39 -13.59
CA SER A 382 -7.66 5.77 -14.08
C SER A 382 -9.00 6.05 -14.78
N LEU A 383 -9.41 5.18 -15.70
CA LEU A 383 -10.67 5.33 -16.44
C LEU A 383 -11.88 5.44 -15.50
N VAL A 384 -12.01 4.54 -14.52
CA VAL A 384 -13.13 4.55 -13.58
C VAL A 384 -13.14 5.81 -12.72
N TYR A 385 -11.97 6.34 -12.33
CA TYR A 385 -11.93 7.62 -11.62
C TYR A 385 -12.57 8.75 -12.44
N LEU A 386 -12.38 8.74 -13.77
CA LEU A 386 -12.97 9.71 -14.68
C LEU A 386 -14.46 9.48 -14.94
N THR A 387 -15.02 8.29 -14.67
CA THR A 387 -16.45 7.99 -14.82
C THR A 387 -17.29 8.36 -13.58
N ARG A 388 -16.68 8.90 -12.52
CA ARG A 388 -17.41 9.40 -11.34
C ARG A 388 -18.49 10.42 -11.74
N ASP A 389 -19.63 10.33 -11.08
CA ASP A 389 -20.84 11.15 -11.33
C ASP A 389 -21.49 10.95 -12.72
N MET A 390 -20.93 10.04 -13.52
CA MET A 390 -21.50 9.62 -14.80
C MET A 390 -21.92 8.14 -14.74
N GLY A 391 -20.96 7.24 -14.53
CA GLY A 391 -21.17 5.79 -14.46
C GLY A 391 -21.57 5.28 -13.08
N TYR A 392 -20.99 5.85 -12.03
CA TYR A 392 -21.24 5.47 -10.64
C TYR A 392 -21.04 6.66 -9.68
N SER A 393 -21.65 6.55 -8.50
CA SER A 393 -21.36 7.38 -7.34
C SER A 393 -20.37 6.66 -6.43
N ASN A 394 -19.37 7.38 -5.95
CA ASN A 394 -18.44 6.87 -4.93
C ASN A 394 -18.95 7.12 -3.50
N ALA A 395 -20.19 7.57 -3.33
CA ALA A 395 -20.80 7.71 -2.02
C ALA A 395 -21.22 6.33 -1.47
N GLN A 396 -20.81 6.03 -0.24
CA GLN A 396 -21.23 4.83 0.49
C GLN A 396 -20.90 3.50 -0.21
N VAL A 397 -19.86 3.47 -1.03
CA VAL A 397 -19.31 2.24 -1.61
C VAL A 397 -18.21 1.68 -0.73
N GLN A 398 -18.00 0.36 -0.77
CA GLN A 398 -16.91 -0.28 -0.03
C GLN A 398 -15.52 0.07 -0.62
N GLU A 399 -14.47 -0.23 0.13
CA GLU A 399 -13.08 -0.11 -0.33
C GLU A 399 -12.84 -0.87 -1.65
N PHE A 400 -11.94 -0.32 -2.48
CA PHE A 400 -11.60 -0.84 -3.81
C PHE A 400 -12.73 -0.85 -4.85
N ALA A 401 -13.85 -0.13 -4.64
CA ALA A 401 -14.97 -0.03 -5.60
C ALA A 401 -14.52 0.24 -7.04
N GLU A 402 -13.59 1.17 -7.24
CA GLU A 402 -13.08 1.51 -8.57
C GLU A 402 -12.27 0.39 -9.22
N PHE A 403 -11.61 -0.44 -8.42
CA PHE A 403 -10.87 -1.59 -8.94
C PHE A 403 -11.81 -2.70 -9.39
N TYR A 404 -12.90 -2.96 -8.65
CA TYR A 404 -13.93 -3.90 -9.09
C TYR A 404 -14.58 -3.46 -10.41
N TRP A 405 -14.93 -2.18 -10.52
CA TRP A 405 -15.39 -1.62 -11.80
C TRP A 405 -14.32 -1.74 -12.89
N GLY A 406 -13.06 -1.52 -12.56
CA GLY A 406 -11.94 -1.63 -13.51
C GLY A 406 -11.72 -3.05 -14.02
N LEU A 407 -11.88 -4.08 -13.19
CA LEU A 407 -11.87 -5.49 -13.61
C LEU A 407 -13.07 -5.81 -14.50
N TRP A 408 -14.26 -5.34 -14.13
CA TRP A 408 -15.45 -5.61 -14.94
C TRP A 408 -15.44 -4.91 -16.31
N LEU A 409 -14.90 -3.69 -16.38
CA LEU A 409 -14.81 -2.94 -17.64
C LEU A 409 -13.85 -3.60 -18.63
N ARG A 410 -12.73 -4.18 -18.16
CA ARG A 410 -11.74 -4.86 -19.01
C ARG A 410 -12.19 -6.25 -19.48
N GLU A 411 -13.25 -6.79 -18.90
CA GLU A 411 -13.80 -8.10 -19.26
C GLU A 411 -15.08 -8.00 -20.09
N ALA A 412 -15.32 -9.02 -20.92
CA ALA A 412 -16.63 -9.21 -21.54
C ALA A 412 -17.55 -9.86 -20.50
N ALA A 413 -18.65 -9.18 -20.17
CA ALA A 413 -19.55 -9.61 -19.09
C ALA A 413 -21.00 -9.29 -19.43
N ALA A 414 -21.93 -10.15 -19.01
CA ALA A 414 -23.38 -9.95 -19.17
C ALA A 414 -23.83 -9.58 -20.60
N GLY A 415 -23.21 -10.18 -21.63
CA GLY A 415 -23.53 -9.90 -23.04
C GLY A 415 -22.97 -8.57 -23.58
N GLN A 416 -22.16 -7.87 -22.79
CA GLN A 416 -21.48 -6.64 -23.18
C GLN A 416 -19.99 -6.90 -23.46
N ALA A 417 -19.47 -6.31 -24.53
CA ALA A 417 -18.06 -6.38 -24.86
C ALA A 417 -17.19 -5.68 -23.81
N ALA A 418 -15.94 -6.11 -23.67
CA ALA A 418 -14.93 -5.38 -22.89
C ALA A 418 -14.70 -3.97 -23.46
N ILE A 419 -14.39 -3.02 -22.58
CA ILE A 419 -13.82 -1.72 -22.99
C ILE A 419 -12.35 -1.97 -23.29
N ASP A 420 -12.02 -2.28 -24.54
CA ASP A 420 -10.64 -2.48 -24.97
C ASP A 420 -9.93 -1.12 -25.10
N LEU A 421 -9.17 -0.75 -24.07
CA LEU A 421 -8.44 0.52 -24.02
C LEU A 421 -7.40 0.68 -25.15
N SER A 422 -6.97 -0.39 -25.81
CA SER A 422 -6.04 -0.29 -26.95
C SER A 422 -6.68 0.39 -28.18
N LYS A 423 -8.02 0.47 -28.22
CA LYS A 423 -8.78 1.15 -29.27
C LYS A 423 -8.90 2.65 -29.07
N TYR A 424 -8.45 3.17 -27.93
CA TYR A 424 -8.57 4.59 -27.59
C TYR A 424 -7.19 5.25 -27.49
N LYS A 425 -7.11 6.49 -27.96
CA LYS A 425 -5.97 7.38 -27.83
C LYS A 425 -6.09 8.10 -26.50
N LEU A 426 -5.51 7.52 -25.44
CA LEU A 426 -5.62 8.06 -24.06
C LEU A 426 -4.90 9.40 -23.84
N MET A 427 -4.15 9.88 -24.84
CA MET A 427 -3.54 11.22 -24.85
C MET A 427 -4.36 12.24 -25.66
N ASP A 428 -5.42 11.80 -26.33
CA ASP A 428 -6.31 12.66 -27.12
C ASP A 428 -7.53 13.06 -26.28
N LEU A 429 -7.78 14.37 -26.19
CA LEU A 429 -8.87 14.97 -25.42
C LEU A 429 -9.96 15.57 -26.31
N ASN A 430 -9.98 15.21 -27.60
CA ASN A 430 -11.07 15.57 -28.51
C ASN A 430 -12.43 15.19 -27.93
N ALA A 431 -13.37 16.14 -27.95
CA ALA A 431 -14.69 15.97 -27.36
C ALA A 431 -15.43 14.77 -27.98
N ALA A 432 -16.18 14.06 -27.14
CA ALA A 432 -17.01 12.93 -27.52
C ALA A 432 -18.39 13.11 -26.88
N GLU A 433 -19.35 13.62 -27.63
CA GLU A 433 -20.65 14.03 -27.09
C GLU A 433 -21.55 12.84 -26.78
N VAL A 434 -22.56 13.11 -25.95
CA VAL A 434 -23.69 12.24 -25.63
C VAL A 434 -24.97 12.91 -26.09
N ASN A 435 -25.83 12.15 -26.76
CA ASN A 435 -27.20 12.53 -27.09
C ASN A 435 -28.18 11.66 -26.29
N VAL A 436 -29.11 12.30 -25.58
CA VAL A 436 -30.17 11.59 -24.86
C VAL A 436 -31.49 11.76 -25.60
N GLN A 437 -32.04 10.67 -26.12
CA GLN A 437 -33.30 10.64 -26.88
C GLN A 437 -34.26 9.65 -26.23
N ASN A 438 -35.43 10.13 -25.80
CA ASN A 438 -36.44 9.31 -25.12
C ASN A 438 -35.88 8.48 -23.94
N GLY A 439 -34.95 9.07 -23.18
CA GLY A 439 -34.28 8.40 -22.06
C GLY A 439 -33.18 7.41 -22.45
N VAL A 440 -32.90 7.24 -23.75
CA VAL A 440 -31.80 6.42 -24.25
C VAL A 440 -30.56 7.30 -24.44
N GLU A 441 -29.46 6.90 -23.81
CA GLU A 441 -28.15 7.56 -23.90
C GLU A 441 -27.40 6.98 -25.10
N LEU A 442 -27.03 7.84 -26.06
CA LEU A 442 -26.40 7.47 -27.32
C LEU A 442 -25.13 8.30 -27.54
N ALA A 443 -24.15 7.74 -28.24
CA ALA A 443 -23.01 8.53 -28.71
C ALA A 443 -23.51 9.65 -29.65
N GLY A 444 -23.03 10.87 -29.39
CA GLY A 444 -23.30 12.06 -30.20
C GLY A 444 -22.19 12.36 -31.21
N ALA A 445 -22.04 13.64 -31.55
CA ALA A 445 -20.96 14.09 -32.42
C ALA A 445 -19.58 14.04 -31.72
N GLY A 446 -18.51 14.18 -32.51
CA GLY A 446 -17.14 14.23 -32.00
C GLY A 446 -16.38 12.91 -32.15
N SER A 447 -15.33 12.75 -31.35
CA SER A 447 -14.43 11.60 -31.42
C SER A 447 -15.09 10.31 -30.94
N THR A 448 -14.69 9.21 -31.57
CA THR A 448 -15.05 7.84 -31.19
C THR A 448 -13.91 7.06 -30.56
N ASP A 449 -12.70 7.65 -30.51
CA ASP A 449 -11.48 6.98 -30.07
C ASP A 449 -10.62 7.84 -29.14
N SER A 450 -11.06 9.03 -28.72
CA SER A 450 -10.34 9.85 -27.74
C SER A 450 -10.46 9.28 -26.32
N TYR A 451 -9.69 9.82 -25.38
CA TYR A 451 -9.87 9.49 -23.97
C TYR A 451 -11.27 9.89 -23.48
N VAL A 452 -11.84 10.98 -24.00
CA VAL A 452 -13.21 11.41 -23.70
C VAL A 452 -14.22 10.36 -24.17
N ALA A 453 -14.00 9.77 -25.35
CA ALA A 453 -14.83 8.67 -25.85
C ALA A 453 -14.71 7.44 -24.94
N ALA A 454 -13.51 7.10 -24.47
CA ALA A 454 -13.32 5.98 -23.54
C ALA A 454 -14.10 6.19 -22.22
N VAL A 455 -14.07 7.40 -21.65
CA VAL A 455 -14.82 7.74 -20.43
C VAL A 455 -16.32 7.65 -20.67
N ARG A 456 -16.83 8.20 -21.78
CA ARG A 456 -18.23 8.09 -22.19
C ARG A 456 -18.67 6.64 -22.32
N ASP A 457 -17.92 5.85 -23.09
CA ASP A 457 -18.29 4.48 -23.43
C ASP A 457 -18.22 3.55 -22.21
N ALA A 458 -17.24 3.77 -21.33
CA ALA A 458 -17.18 3.11 -20.02
C ALA A 458 -18.39 3.47 -19.16
N ALA A 459 -18.74 4.76 -19.06
CA ALA A 459 -19.91 5.19 -18.29
C ALA A 459 -21.20 4.60 -18.87
N PHE A 460 -21.38 4.55 -20.19
CA PHE A 460 -22.51 3.87 -20.83
C PHE A 460 -22.58 2.39 -20.48
N LYS A 461 -21.45 1.68 -20.54
CA LYS A 461 -21.39 0.26 -20.16
C LYS A 461 -21.81 0.08 -18.69
N MET A 462 -21.29 0.90 -17.78
CA MET A 462 -21.65 0.87 -16.35
C MET A 462 -23.14 1.13 -16.14
N ARG A 463 -23.71 2.15 -16.78
CA ARG A 463 -25.11 2.56 -16.60
C ARG A 463 -26.13 1.61 -17.23
N SER A 464 -25.74 0.90 -18.28
CA SER A 464 -26.61 -0.02 -19.02
C SER A 464 -26.62 -1.45 -18.48
N ALA A 465 -25.66 -1.81 -17.62
CA ALA A 465 -25.68 -3.09 -16.92
C ALA A 465 -26.96 -3.22 -16.07
N ALA A 466 -27.61 -4.39 -16.11
CA ALA A 466 -28.83 -4.61 -15.33
C ALA A 466 -28.54 -4.44 -13.82
N PRO A 467 -29.37 -3.73 -13.04
CA PRO A 467 -29.17 -3.61 -11.59
C PRO A 467 -29.10 -4.99 -10.92
N GLY A 468 -28.15 -5.16 -10.00
CA GLY A 468 -27.85 -6.45 -9.38
C GLY A 468 -26.90 -7.34 -10.19
N THR A 469 -26.40 -6.90 -11.35
CA THR A 469 -25.35 -7.63 -12.09
C THR A 469 -24.12 -7.78 -11.21
N GLU A 470 -23.66 -9.01 -11.05
CA GLU A 470 -22.41 -9.31 -10.37
C GLU A 470 -21.23 -8.79 -11.21
N ILE A 471 -20.46 -7.86 -10.67
CA ILE A 471 -19.26 -7.30 -11.33
C ILE A 471 -17.96 -7.89 -10.78
N PHE A 472 -18.05 -8.57 -9.65
CA PHE A 472 -17.00 -9.36 -9.01
C PHE A 472 -17.69 -10.37 -8.08
N PRO A 473 -17.13 -11.57 -7.82
CA PRO A 473 -17.78 -12.58 -6.98
C PRO A 473 -18.37 -12.02 -5.67
N GLY A 474 -19.71 -12.10 -5.53
CA GLY A 474 -20.44 -11.60 -4.36
C GLY A 474 -20.62 -10.07 -4.29
N LEU A 475 -20.27 -9.32 -5.32
CA LEU A 475 -20.39 -7.87 -5.41
C LEU A 475 -21.16 -7.44 -6.65
N THR A 476 -22.23 -6.67 -6.45
CA THR A 476 -23.08 -6.18 -7.52
C THR A 476 -22.75 -4.75 -7.91
N ASN A 477 -23.03 -4.39 -9.16
CA ASN A 477 -22.94 -3.01 -9.65
C ASN A 477 -23.71 -2.01 -8.75
N THR A 478 -24.90 -2.37 -8.27
CA THR A 478 -25.71 -1.54 -7.40
C THR A 478 -25.03 -1.29 -6.06
N ALA A 479 -24.42 -2.32 -5.45
CA ALA A 479 -23.64 -2.16 -4.23
C ALA A 479 -22.39 -1.30 -4.45
N MET A 480 -21.86 -1.27 -5.69
CA MET A 480 -20.74 -0.42 -6.10
C MET A 480 -21.18 0.94 -6.68
N GLY A 481 -22.37 1.41 -6.32
CA GLY A 481 -22.81 2.78 -6.56
C GLY A 481 -23.26 3.09 -7.99
N GLN A 482 -23.63 2.08 -8.78
CA GLN A 482 -24.12 2.27 -10.16
C GLN A 482 -25.18 3.37 -10.26
N LEU A 483 -24.96 4.30 -11.20
CA LEU A 483 -25.97 5.25 -11.65
C LEU A 483 -26.69 4.65 -12.86
N THR A 484 -28.00 4.83 -12.98
CA THR A 484 -28.76 4.31 -14.13
C THR A 484 -29.54 5.41 -14.83
N PRO A 485 -29.93 5.24 -16.11
CA PRO A 485 -30.77 6.20 -16.80
C PRO A 485 -32.15 6.40 -16.15
N THR A 486 -32.62 5.44 -15.34
CA THR A 486 -33.93 5.52 -14.67
C THR A 486 -33.85 6.17 -13.28
N THR A 487 -32.81 5.86 -12.51
CA THR A 487 -32.64 6.40 -11.14
C THR A 487 -31.78 7.66 -11.08
N SER A 488 -31.05 7.97 -12.15
CA SER A 488 -30.12 9.10 -12.25
C SER A 488 -30.07 9.61 -13.69
N ALA A 489 -31.25 9.94 -14.22
CA ALA A 489 -31.43 10.45 -15.56
C ALA A 489 -30.64 11.76 -15.77
N LEU A 490 -29.81 11.79 -16.80
CA LEU A 490 -29.09 12.99 -17.23
C LEU A 490 -29.65 13.45 -18.57
N LYS A 491 -29.84 14.76 -18.74
CA LYS A 491 -30.17 15.32 -20.06
C LYS A 491 -28.91 15.42 -20.89
N THR A 492 -29.05 15.50 -22.23
CA THR A 492 -27.96 15.78 -23.18
C THR A 492 -27.03 16.89 -22.68
N LYS A 493 -27.61 18.00 -22.22
CA LYS A 493 -26.83 19.13 -21.71
C LYS A 493 -26.01 18.76 -20.47
N ASP A 494 -26.63 18.11 -19.48
CA ASP A 494 -25.98 17.79 -18.20
C ASP A 494 -24.84 16.78 -18.39
N TRP A 495 -25.04 15.79 -19.28
CA TRP A 495 -24.01 14.87 -19.72
C TRP A 495 -22.79 15.57 -20.32
N ASN A 496 -23.01 16.40 -21.35
CA ASN A 496 -21.93 17.05 -22.07
C ASN A 496 -21.23 18.12 -21.21
N ASP A 497 -21.98 18.85 -20.38
CA ASP A 497 -21.42 19.76 -19.38
C ASP A 497 -20.50 19.00 -18.41
N THR A 498 -20.89 17.81 -17.96
CA THR A 498 -20.10 17.00 -17.02
C THR A 498 -18.83 16.47 -17.69
N LEU A 499 -18.94 15.90 -18.89
CA LEU A 499 -17.77 15.47 -19.69
C LEU A 499 -16.79 16.62 -19.95
N GLU A 500 -17.29 17.79 -20.36
CA GLU A 500 -16.43 18.98 -20.55
C GLU A 500 -15.74 19.37 -19.26
N LYS A 501 -16.51 19.56 -18.18
CA LYS A 501 -16.01 20.13 -16.93
C LYS A 501 -15.06 19.22 -16.18
N GLU A 502 -15.38 17.93 -16.13
CA GLU A 502 -14.69 16.93 -15.32
C GLU A 502 -13.60 16.20 -16.09
N VAL A 503 -13.65 16.12 -17.42
CA VAL A 503 -12.71 15.31 -18.20
C VAL A 503 -11.72 16.18 -18.98
N TRP A 504 -12.18 16.94 -19.98
CA TRP A 504 -11.28 17.33 -21.07
C TRP A 504 -11.00 18.82 -21.26
N ARG A 505 -11.81 19.73 -20.69
CA ARG A 505 -11.59 21.17 -20.91
C ARG A 505 -10.23 21.63 -20.39
N SER A 506 -9.65 22.62 -21.06
CA SER A 506 -8.44 23.31 -20.56
C SER A 506 -8.71 24.22 -19.37
N ASP A 507 -7.64 24.59 -18.67
CA ASP A 507 -7.66 25.56 -17.56
C ASP A 507 -7.73 27.04 -17.97
N ALA A 508 -8.04 27.31 -19.24
CA ALA A 508 -8.18 28.66 -19.77
C ALA A 508 -9.50 28.82 -20.52
N LYS A 509 -10.18 29.95 -20.30
CA LYS A 509 -11.31 30.38 -21.12
C LYS A 509 -10.81 30.90 -22.48
N LYS A 510 -11.72 31.05 -23.44
CA LYS A 510 -11.42 31.71 -24.72
C LYS A 510 -10.92 33.16 -24.56
N SER A 511 -11.30 33.84 -23.47
CA SER A 511 -10.78 35.17 -23.11
C SER A 511 -9.33 35.18 -22.63
N GLY A 512 -8.74 34.01 -22.37
CA GLY A 512 -7.44 33.88 -21.70
C GLY A 512 -7.53 33.85 -20.17
N ASP A 513 -8.71 34.10 -19.60
CA ASP A 513 -8.90 34.04 -18.15
C ASP A 513 -8.79 32.62 -17.60
N TYR A 514 -8.30 32.53 -16.38
CA TYR A 514 -8.16 31.28 -15.66
C TYR A 514 -9.53 30.61 -15.43
N ARG A 515 -9.54 29.28 -15.51
CA ARG A 515 -10.60 28.40 -15.01
C ARG A 515 -9.98 27.06 -14.60
N ASN A 516 -10.72 26.21 -13.90
CA ASN A 516 -10.24 24.86 -13.64
C ASN A 516 -10.32 24.00 -14.91
N GLY A 517 -9.23 23.30 -15.25
CA GLY A 517 -9.23 22.27 -16.28
C GLY A 517 -9.97 21.00 -15.82
N GLY A 518 -10.32 20.13 -16.77
CA GLY A 518 -10.81 18.78 -16.48
C GLY A 518 -9.70 17.85 -15.97
N LYS A 519 -10.07 16.77 -15.31
CA LYS A 519 -9.15 15.80 -14.70
C LYS A 519 -8.20 15.18 -15.73
N ALA A 520 -8.72 14.72 -16.86
CA ALA A 520 -7.91 14.14 -17.93
C ALA A 520 -7.01 15.19 -18.60
N TRP A 521 -7.44 16.45 -18.70
CA TRP A 521 -6.59 17.54 -19.20
C TRP A 521 -5.32 17.73 -18.38
N TYR A 522 -5.45 17.73 -17.05
CA TYR A 522 -4.30 17.77 -16.15
C TYR A 522 -3.43 16.50 -16.27
N ALA A 523 -4.05 15.33 -16.29
CA ALA A 523 -3.36 14.05 -16.34
C ALA A 523 -2.55 13.84 -17.64
N VAL A 524 -3.13 14.16 -18.80
CA VAL A 524 -2.47 14.10 -20.11
C VAL A 524 -1.32 15.09 -20.18
N GLY A 525 -1.48 16.31 -19.63
CA GLY A 525 -0.40 17.29 -19.56
C GLY A 525 0.78 16.78 -18.73
N TRP A 526 0.50 16.17 -17.58
CA TRP A 526 1.52 15.51 -16.76
C TRP A 526 2.24 14.39 -17.51
N ARG A 527 1.50 13.48 -18.15
CA ARG A 527 2.08 12.39 -18.96
C ARG A 527 2.97 12.92 -20.09
N THR A 528 2.56 14.02 -20.73
CA THR A 528 3.34 14.67 -21.79
C THR A 528 4.70 15.16 -21.28
N CYS A 529 4.76 15.61 -20.03
CA CYS A 529 6.00 16.02 -19.38
C CYS A 529 6.83 14.86 -18.80
N GLN A 530 6.47 13.60 -19.09
CA GLN A 530 7.21 12.38 -18.74
C GLN A 530 7.54 12.23 -17.25
N GLY A 531 6.67 12.73 -16.37
CA GLY A 531 6.90 12.74 -14.93
C GLY A 531 6.34 14.00 -14.30
N ALA A 532 6.77 14.30 -13.07
CA ALA A 532 6.24 15.47 -12.38
C ALA A 532 6.66 16.78 -13.04
N PRO A 533 5.74 17.73 -13.35
CA PRO A 533 5.99 19.16 -13.46
C PRO A 533 6.99 19.72 -12.47
N ALA A 534 6.97 19.29 -11.21
CA ALA A 534 7.99 19.70 -10.24
C ALA A 534 9.42 19.33 -10.69
N GLN A 535 9.58 18.18 -11.36
CA GLN A 535 10.83 17.72 -11.95
C GLN A 535 11.06 18.32 -13.35
N GLN A 536 10.01 18.73 -14.06
CA GLN A 536 10.04 19.31 -15.41
C GLN A 536 9.21 20.61 -15.52
N PRO A 537 9.54 21.66 -14.74
CA PRO A 537 8.64 22.83 -14.59
C PRO A 537 8.51 23.63 -15.87
N ALA A 538 9.55 23.65 -16.71
CA ALA A 538 9.50 24.29 -18.01
C ALA A 538 8.44 23.65 -18.94
N CYS A 539 8.38 22.31 -18.98
CA CYS A 539 7.38 21.60 -19.79
C CYS A 539 5.95 21.93 -19.33
N TRP A 540 5.72 21.86 -18.02
CA TRP A 540 4.40 22.15 -17.46
C TRP A 540 3.98 23.62 -17.64
N ASN A 541 4.92 24.54 -17.44
CA ASN A 541 4.68 25.96 -17.67
C ASN A 541 4.32 26.22 -19.13
N ASN A 542 4.97 25.56 -20.09
CA ASN A 542 4.62 25.66 -21.50
C ASN A 542 3.24 25.06 -21.80
N TYR A 543 2.93 23.88 -21.26
CA TYR A 543 1.63 23.22 -21.42
C TYR A 543 0.46 24.09 -20.94
N THR A 544 0.65 24.78 -19.81
CA THR A 544 -0.37 25.67 -19.23
C THR A 544 -0.43 27.04 -19.90
N GLN A 545 0.66 27.56 -20.48
CA GLN A 545 0.68 28.86 -21.16
C GLN A 545 0.11 28.81 -22.58
N SER A 546 0.35 27.73 -23.32
CA SER A 546 -0.17 27.52 -24.67
C SER A 546 -0.97 26.24 -24.72
N PRO A 547 -2.24 26.24 -24.27
CA PRO A 547 -3.10 25.08 -24.42
C PRO A 547 -3.10 24.66 -25.89
N PRO A 548 -3.10 23.35 -26.22
CA PRO A 548 -3.00 22.86 -27.61
C PRO A 548 -4.09 23.39 -28.57
N TRP A 549 -5.10 24.08 -28.07
CA TRP A 549 -6.13 24.80 -28.82
C TRP A 549 -5.65 26.09 -29.52
N VAL A 550 -4.41 26.55 -29.31
CA VAL A 550 -3.86 27.71 -30.04
C VAL A 550 -3.49 27.35 -31.50
N ALA A 551 -3.52 26.06 -31.86
CA ALA A 551 -3.33 25.61 -33.23
C ALA A 551 -4.31 24.48 -33.61
N GLN A 552 -5.62 24.79 -33.65
CA GLN A 552 -6.60 24.06 -34.48
C GLN A 552 -7.61 25.03 -35.09
#